data_AF-A0A4Q9R948-F1
#
_entry.id   AF-A0A4Q9R948-F1
#
_cell.length_a   1.000
_cell.length_b   1.000
_cell.length_c   1.000
_cell.angle_alpha   90.00
_cell.angle_beta   90.00
_cell.angle_gamma   90.00
#
_symmetry.space_group_name_H-M   'P 1'
#
loop_
_entity.id
_entity.type
_entity.pdbx_description
1 polymer ?
#
loop_
_entity_poly.entity_id
_entity_poly.type
_entity_poly.pdbx_seq_one_letter_code
_entity_poly.pdbx_strand_id
1 'polypeptide(L)'
;MAGLRVEEAAQAAGVSARIACKWLKRFRDEGRQGLHNRFSRPHHCAPTRRRRQVEELVERRQARMTYRHISQESGIAVSTVARLLKRLGLNRLANLDPRPDRAVSVRTPR
;
A
#
# COMPACT_ATOMS: atom_id res chain seq x y z
N MET A 1 12.89 -6.09 -47.30
CA MET A 1 12.54 -4.81 -46.68
C MET A 1 13.65 -4.45 -45.70
N ALA A 2 14.32 -3.31 -45.88
CA ALA A 2 15.27 -2.81 -44.89
C ALA A 2 14.49 -2.26 -43.68
N GLY A 3 14.97 -2.53 -42.47
CA GLY A 3 14.39 -1.93 -41.27
C GLY A 3 14.64 -0.42 -41.22
N LEU A 4 13.77 0.32 -40.53
CA LEU A 4 13.95 1.75 -40.27
C LEU A 4 15.19 1.99 -39.40
N ARG A 5 15.85 3.14 -39.58
CA ARG A 5 16.84 3.61 -38.61
C ARG A 5 16.14 3.90 -37.28
N VAL A 6 16.89 3.78 -36.18
CA VAL A 6 16.32 4.00 -34.83
C VAL A 6 15.74 5.41 -34.68
N GLU A 7 16.33 6.40 -35.33
CA GLU A 7 15.86 7.79 -35.33
C GLU A 7 14.50 7.94 -36.03
N GLU A 8 14.34 7.33 -37.21
CA GLU A 8 13.10 7.35 -37.99
C GLU A 8 11.97 6.63 -37.24
N ALA A 9 12.28 5.47 -36.66
CA ALA A 9 11.34 4.72 -35.83
C ALA A 9 10.98 5.46 -34.53
N ALA A 10 11.94 6.15 -33.91
CA ALA A 10 11.71 6.94 -32.71
C ALA A 10 10.79 8.13 -33.00
N GLN A 11 11.05 8.85 -34.10
CA GLN A 11 10.24 9.98 -34.56
C GLN A 11 8.80 9.53 -34.86
N ALA A 12 8.62 8.44 -35.60
CA ALA A 12 7.30 7.88 -35.91
C ALA A 12 6.53 7.44 -34.65
N ALA A 13 7.23 7.00 -33.61
CA ALA A 13 6.65 6.59 -32.33
C ALA A 13 6.50 7.73 -31.31
N GLY A 14 6.93 8.96 -31.63
CA GLY A 14 6.85 10.12 -30.73
C GLY A 14 7.74 10.00 -29.49
N VAL A 15 8.85 9.25 -29.59
CA VAL A 15 9.80 9.06 -28.48
C VAL A 15 11.20 9.51 -28.88
N SER A 16 12.06 9.78 -27.89
CA SER A 16 13.46 10.07 -28.20
C SER A 16 14.21 8.81 -28.67
N ALA A 17 15.26 9.00 -29.48
CA ALA A 17 16.12 7.90 -29.93
C ALA A 17 16.69 7.06 -28.76
N ARG A 18 16.94 7.70 -27.61
CA ARG A 18 17.36 7.00 -26.37
C ARG A 18 16.31 6.00 -25.88
N ILE A 19 15.03 6.37 -25.92
CA ILE A 19 13.92 5.47 -25.52
C ILE A 19 13.76 4.35 -26.54
N ALA A 20 13.85 4.66 -27.84
CA ALA A 20 13.81 3.66 -28.89
C ALA A 20 14.97 2.63 -28.76
N CYS A 21 16.20 3.09 -28.50
CA CYS A 21 17.33 2.21 -28.20
C CYS A 21 17.08 1.31 -26.98
N LYS A 22 16.50 1.86 -25.90
CA LYS A 22 16.14 1.09 -24.71
C LYS A 22 15.11 0.01 -25.02
N TRP A 23 14.06 0.34 -25.77
CA TRP A 23 13.04 -0.62 -26.19
C TRP A 23 13.62 -1.67 -27.13
N LEU A 24 14.49 -1.29 -28.07
CA LEU A 24 15.17 -2.21 -28.97
C LEU A 24 16.08 -3.17 -28.21
N LYS A 25 16.87 -2.68 -27.25
CA LYS A 25 17.69 -3.54 -26.38
C LYS A 25 16.81 -4.55 -25.65
N ARG A 26 15.74 -4.08 -25.01
CA ARG A 26 14.82 -4.95 -24.27
C ARG A 26 14.11 -5.96 -25.17
N PHE A 27 13.76 -5.58 -26.40
CA PHE A 27 13.19 -6.49 -27.39
C PHE A 27 14.20 -7.55 -27.82
N ARG A 28 15.49 -7.22 -27.94
CA ARG A 28 16.53 -8.21 -28.23
C ARG A 28 16.74 -9.18 -27.06
N ASP A 29 16.70 -8.66 -25.84
CA ASP A 29 16.96 -9.46 -24.63
C ASP A 29 15.76 -10.36 -24.25
N GLU A 30 14.52 -9.90 -24.47
CA GLU A 30 13.32 -10.55 -23.94
C GLU A 30 12.23 -10.80 -25.00
N GLY A 31 12.40 -10.30 -26.23
CA GLY A 31 11.36 -10.37 -27.26
C GLY A 31 10.17 -9.45 -26.99
N ARG A 32 9.00 -9.82 -27.50
CA ARG A 32 7.75 -9.04 -27.38
C ARG A 32 7.37 -8.76 -25.92
N GLN A 33 7.62 -9.69 -25.00
CA GLN A 33 7.26 -9.54 -23.58
C GLN A 33 8.00 -8.38 -22.90
N GLY A 34 9.20 -8.02 -23.39
CA GLY A 34 9.96 -6.88 -22.89
C GLY A 34 9.26 -5.54 -23.14
N LEU A 35 8.48 -5.43 -24.23
CA LEU A 35 7.80 -4.18 -24.57
C LEU A 35 6.55 -3.93 -23.70
N HIS A 36 6.10 -4.91 -22.92
CA HIS A 36 5.01 -4.71 -21.97
C HIS A 36 5.41 -3.72 -20.87
N ASN A 37 4.42 -2.93 -20.42
CA ASN A 37 4.64 -1.99 -19.33
C ASN A 37 4.96 -2.77 -18.05
N ARG A 38 6.14 -2.53 -17.48
CA ARG A 38 6.48 -3.08 -16.16
C ARG A 38 5.97 -2.13 -15.10
N PHE A 39 5.44 -2.69 -14.02
CA PHE A 39 5.13 -1.89 -12.85
C PHE A 39 6.40 -1.15 -12.40
N SER A 40 6.33 0.18 -12.32
CA SER A 40 7.39 1.05 -11.81
C SER A 40 7.66 0.85 -10.31
N ARG A 41 7.03 -0.15 -9.69
CA ARG A 41 7.07 -0.40 -8.26
C ARG A 41 8.38 -1.09 -7.93
N PRO A 42 9.06 -0.72 -6.83
CA PRO A 42 10.26 -1.42 -6.40
C PRO A 42 9.99 -2.92 -6.26
N HIS A 43 10.88 -3.75 -6.80
CA HIS A 43 10.81 -5.21 -6.63
C HIS A 43 10.73 -5.63 -5.16
N HIS A 44 11.30 -4.81 -4.27
CA HIS A 44 11.26 -5.02 -2.84
C HIS A 44 10.43 -3.92 -2.15
N CYS A 45 9.18 -4.24 -1.84
CA CYS A 45 8.33 -3.43 -0.95
C CYS A 45 8.00 -4.29 0.26
N ALA A 46 8.83 -4.29 1.32
CA ALA A 46 8.65 -5.18 2.49
C ALA A 46 7.18 -5.28 2.95
N PRO A 47 6.49 -6.42 2.70
CA PRO A 47 5.11 -6.61 3.12
C PRO A 47 5.04 -7.19 4.54
N THR A 48 5.99 -8.05 4.91
CA THR A 48 5.91 -8.94 6.07
C THR A 48 5.95 -8.21 7.41
N ARG A 49 6.76 -7.14 7.52
CA ARG A 49 6.81 -6.31 8.73
C ARG A 49 5.46 -5.64 9.03
N ARG A 50 4.56 -5.55 8.05
CA ARG A 50 3.24 -4.92 8.20
C ARG A 50 2.19 -5.84 8.80
N ARG A 51 2.28 -7.17 8.66
CA ARG A 51 1.14 -8.05 9.04
C ARG A 51 0.92 -8.08 10.54
N ARG A 52 1.96 -8.43 11.32
CA ARG A 52 1.91 -8.39 12.79
C ARG A 52 1.56 -7.00 13.32
N GLN A 53 2.19 -5.96 12.75
CA GLN A 53 1.88 -4.57 13.12
C GLN A 53 0.41 -4.23 12.85
N VAL A 54 -0.17 -4.70 11.74
CA VAL A 54 -1.58 -4.49 11.42
C VAL A 54 -2.49 -5.25 12.39
N GLU A 55 -2.15 -6.48 12.76
CA GLU A 55 -2.89 -7.28 13.76
C GLU A 55 -2.92 -6.55 15.11
N GLU A 56 -1.77 -6.07 15.62
CA GLU A 56 -1.69 -5.27 16.86
C GLU A 56 -2.52 -3.96 16.77
N LEU A 57 -2.55 -3.32 15.60
CA LEU A 57 -3.38 -2.13 15.36
C LEU A 57 -4.88 -2.46 15.40
N VAL A 58 -5.28 -3.62 14.88
CA VAL A 58 -6.66 -4.10 14.88
C VAL A 58 -7.11 -4.41 16.30
N GLU A 59 -6.32 -5.16 17.07
CA GLU A 59 -6.63 -5.50 18.47
C GLU A 59 -6.83 -4.25 19.32
N ARG A 60 -5.87 -3.31 19.26
CA ARG A 60 -6.01 -2.01 19.96
C ARG A 60 -7.23 -1.24 19.51
N ARG A 61 -7.56 -1.30 18.21
CA ARG A 61 -8.75 -0.62 17.68
C ARG A 61 -10.04 -1.27 18.19
N GLN A 62 -10.10 -2.60 18.26
CA GLN A 62 -11.23 -3.36 18.82
C GLN A 62 -11.42 -3.08 20.31
N ALA A 63 -10.33 -2.86 21.06
CA ALA A 63 -10.34 -2.32 22.43
C ALA A 63 -10.82 -0.84 22.51
N ARG A 64 -11.35 -0.29 21.41
CA ARG A 64 -11.93 1.06 21.27
C ARG A 64 -10.96 2.21 21.53
N MET A 65 -9.65 1.96 21.44
CA MET A 65 -8.64 3.00 21.55
C MET A 65 -8.75 4.00 20.38
N THR A 66 -8.44 5.27 20.67
CA THR A 66 -8.39 6.33 19.66
C THR A 66 -7.18 6.15 18.76
N TYR A 67 -7.21 6.67 17.53
CA TYR A 67 -6.06 6.58 16.63
C TYR A 67 -4.81 7.26 17.20
N ARG A 68 -4.99 8.30 18.01
CA ARG A 68 -3.88 9.00 18.67
C ARG A 68 -3.19 8.09 19.69
N HIS A 69 -3.95 7.39 20.53
CA HIS A 69 -3.37 6.43 21.48
C HIS A 69 -2.68 5.28 20.76
N ILE A 70 -3.33 4.70 19.75
CA ILE A 70 -2.74 3.62 18.94
C ILE A 70 -1.42 4.08 18.30
N SER A 71 -1.40 5.30 17.76
CA SER A 71 -0.20 5.90 17.17
C SER A 71 0.95 6.04 18.17
N GLN A 72 0.65 6.52 19.38
CA GLN A 72 1.63 6.70 20.45
C GLN A 72 2.24 5.37 20.89
N GLU A 73 1.43 4.31 21.04
CA GLU A 73 1.91 3.01 21.49
C GLU A 73 2.62 2.18 20.40
N SER A 74 2.22 2.35 19.14
CA SER A 74 2.79 1.59 18.03
C SER A 74 3.98 2.29 17.35
N GLY A 75 4.22 3.58 17.64
CA GLY A 75 5.21 4.40 16.94
C GLY A 75 4.86 4.67 15.46
N ILE A 76 3.63 4.36 15.03
CA ILE A 76 3.15 4.56 13.67
C ILE A 76 2.42 5.90 13.61
N ALA A 77 2.70 6.72 12.58
CA ALA A 77 1.99 7.99 12.38
C ALA A 77 0.46 7.80 12.33
N VAL A 78 -0.30 8.70 12.97
CA VAL A 78 -1.77 8.68 13.03
C VAL A 78 -2.41 8.53 11.65
N SER A 79 -1.87 9.20 10.63
CA SER A 79 -2.36 9.13 9.25
C SER A 79 -2.24 7.72 8.64
N THR A 80 -1.18 6.99 9.00
CA THR A 80 -0.96 5.60 8.59
C THR A 80 -1.91 4.67 9.32
N VAL A 81 -2.11 4.83 10.63
CA VAL A 81 -3.09 4.08 11.43
C VAL A 81 -4.50 4.25 10.82
N ALA A 82 -4.92 5.49 10.59
CA ALA A 82 -6.23 5.80 10.01
C ALA A 82 -6.41 5.16 8.62
N ARG A 83 -5.39 5.23 7.76
CA ARG A 83 -5.44 4.64 6.41
C ARG A 83 -5.52 3.11 6.45
N LEU A 84 -4.78 2.46 7.35
CA LEU A 84 -4.81 1.02 7.53
C LEU A 84 -6.17 0.55 8.06
N LEU A 85 -6.66 1.16 9.14
CA LEU A 85 -7.96 0.80 9.73
C LEU A 85 -9.14 1.10 8.80
N LYS A 86 -9.06 2.16 7.98
CA LYS A 86 -10.07 2.43 6.93
C LYS A 86 -10.09 1.34 5.86
N ARG A 87 -8.94 0.82 5.44
CA ARG A 87 -8.87 -0.31 4.48
C ARG A 87 -9.46 -1.59 5.05
N LEU A 88 -9.46 -1.73 6.38
CA LEU A 88 -10.05 -2.87 7.10
C LEU A 88 -11.50 -2.62 7.56
N GLY A 89 -12.10 -1.47 7.24
CA GLY A 89 -13.47 -1.14 7.65
C GLY A 89 -13.64 -0.74 9.12
N LEU A 90 -12.57 -0.65 9.91
CA LEU A 90 -12.59 -0.33 11.35
C LEU A 90 -12.53 1.18 11.64
N ASN A 91 -12.94 2.00 10.68
CA ASN A 91 -12.81 3.44 10.81
C ASN A 91 -13.84 4.06 11.77
N ARG A 92 -15.04 3.48 11.84
CA ARG A 92 -16.12 3.97 12.70
C ARG A 92 -16.20 3.10 13.97
N LEU A 93 -16.46 3.73 15.12
CA LEU A 93 -16.69 3.00 16.37
C LEU A 93 -17.94 2.11 16.32
N ALA A 94 -18.87 2.40 15.41
CA ALA A 94 -20.07 1.60 15.14
C ALA A 94 -19.76 0.31 14.36
N ASN A 95 -18.61 0.23 13.69
CA ASN A 95 -18.17 -0.96 12.95
C ASN A 95 -17.33 -1.91 13.82
N LEU A 96 -17.14 -1.57 15.11
CA LEU A 96 -16.50 -2.45 16.07
C LEU A 96 -17.59 -3.32 16.69
N ASP A 97 -17.26 -4.59 16.95
CA ASP A 97 -18.13 -5.54 17.66
C ASP A 97 -18.76 -4.93 18.91
N PRO A 98 -19.95 -5.42 19.32
CA PRO A 98 -20.79 -4.76 20.31
C PRO A 98 -20.02 -4.41 21.58
N ARG A 99 -20.31 -3.21 22.08
CA ARG A 99 -19.70 -2.63 23.28
C ARG A 99 -19.78 -3.67 24.42
N PRO A 100 -18.68 -4.04 25.07
CA PRO A 100 -18.77 -4.89 26.26
C PRO A 100 -19.72 -4.20 27.25
N ASP A 101 -20.61 -5.01 27.85
CA ASP A 101 -21.49 -4.60 28.94
C ASP A 101 -20.70 -3.67 29.86
N ARG A 102 -21.23 -2.46 30.00
CA ARG A 102 -20.69 -1.50 30.93
C ARG A 102 -21.09 -1.99 32.31
N ALA A 103 -20.32 -2.92 32.88
CA ALA A 103 -20.54 -3.41 34.23
C ALA A 103 -20.68 -2.18 35.13
N VAL A 104 -21.91 -1.89 35.55
CA VAL A 104 -22.21 -0.78 36.44
C VAL A 104 -21.58 -1.19 37.75
N SER A 105 -20.44 -0.60 38.11
CA SER A 105 -19.93 -0.69 39.47
C SER A 105 -21.01 -0.09 40.38
N VAL A 106 -21.83 -0.96 40.97
CA VAL A 106 -22.72 -0.60 42.06
C VAL A 106 -21.82 -0.07 43.16
N ARG A 107 -21.82 1.24 43.37
CA ARG A 107 -21.16 1.85 44.52
C ARG A 107 -21.88 1.34 45.76
N THR A 108 -21.24 0.46 46.51
CA THR A 108 -21.67 0.12 47.87
C THR A 108 -21.43 1.35 48.75
N PRO A 109 -22.45 1.96 49.36
CA PRO A 109 -22.22 3.00 50.37
C PRO A 109 -21.72 2.33 51.66
N ARG A 110 -20.85 3.02 52.38
CA ARG A 110 -20.48 2.71 53.76
C ARG A 110 -20.92 3.87 54.64
#